data_AF-A0A9W9HC23-F1
#
_entry.id   AF-A0A9W9HC23-F1
#
_cell.length_a   1.000
_cell.length_b   1.000
_cell.length_c   1.000
_cell.angle_alpha   90.00
_cell.angle_beta   90.00
_cell.angle_gamma   90.00
#
_symmetry.space_group_name_H-M   'P 1'
#
loop_
_entity.id
_entity.type
_entity.pdbx_description
1 polymer ?
#
loop_
_entity_poly.entity_id
_entity_poly.type
_entity_poly.pdbx_seq_one_letter_code
_entity_poly.pdbx_strand_id
1 'polypeptide(L)'
;MTFNVFLTGLLAATAAALPQGNYARSGESGAVEARDSGSGGIQIVNNLGTDVYLWTTSSDPGSMKTLSAGSDYSEDWTTNSNGGGISIKMSTTQSKDSVLQFEYTQDDDKFFWDMSSIDLDETSEFIKGGFTAKPSDSSCRSASCAAGDANCAESYQHPDDVNTYSCSKDSSFTLTLG
;
A
#
# COMPACT_ATOMS: atom_id res chain seq x y z
N MET A 1 78.37 4.45 -37.85
CA MET A 1 77.91 3.26 -37.11
C MET A 1 76.64 3.66 -36.38
N THR A 2 75.63 2.80 -36.46
CA THR A 2 74.33 2.78 -35.76
C THR A 2 74.41 3.28 -34.30
N PHE A 3 73.41 3.90 -33.69
CA PHE A 3 72.07 3.34 -33.39
C PHE A 3 71.02 4.43 -33.10
N ASN A 4 69.77 4.10 -33.46
CA ASN A 4 68.52 4.75 -33.05
C ASN A 4 68.26 4.58 -31.55
N VAL A 5 67.75 5.63 -30.90
CA VAL A 5 66.85 5.48 -29.75
C VAL A 5 65.73 6.53 -29.87
N PHE A 6 64.51 6.03 -30.07
CA PHE A 6 63.27 6.80 -29.97
C PHE A 6 62.90 6.94 -28.48
N LEU A 7 62.63 8.16 -28.04
CA LEU A 7 62.09 8.43 -26.70
C LEU A 7 60.69 9.05 -26.86
N THR A 8 59.67 8.20 -26.76
CA THR A 8 58.27 8.57 -26.58
C THR A 8 58.05 9.05 -25.15
N GLY A 9 57.75 10.34 -24.97
CA GLY A 9 57.30 10.93 -23.70
C GLY A 9 55.84 11.34 -23.79
N LEU A 10 55.00 10.71 -22.96
CA LEU A 10 53.55 10.91 -22.87
C LEU A 10 53.19 12.36 -22.46
N LEU A 11 52.25 12.98 -23.18
CA LEU A 11 51.47 14.10 -22.63
C LEU A 11 50.32 13.53 -21.79
N ALA A 12 50.34 13.81 -20.48
CA ALA A 12 49.19 13.60 -19.61
C ALA A 12 48.20 14.76 -19.80
N ALA A 13 47.10 14.51 -20.50
CA ALA A 13 45.95 15.42 -20.52
C ALA A 13 45.04 15.10 -19.32
N THR A 14 45.02 15.97 -18.32
CA THR A 14 44.03 15.91 -17.24
C THR A 14 42.69 16.39 -17.78
N ALA A 15 41.80 15.45 -18.12
CA ALA A 15 40.40 15.75 -18.37
C ALA A 15 39.72 16.09 -17.04
N ALA A 16 39.39 17.38 -16.83
CA ALA A 16 38.48 17.77 -15.77
C ALA A 16 37.07 17.29 -16.15
N ALA A 17 36.61 16.20 -15.55
CA ALA A 17 35.23 15.76 -15.65
C ALA A 17 34.34 16.78 -14.93
N LEU A 18 33.57 17.55 -15.68
CA LEU A 18 32.45 18.32 -15.14
C LEU A 18 31.42 17.32 -14.59
N PRO A 19 30.78 17.58 -13.43
CA PRO A 19 29.65 16.77 -13.01
C PRO A 19 28.57 16.94 -14.08
N GLN A 20 28.33 15.87 -14.83
CA GLN A 20 27.12 15.77 -15.63
C GLN A 20 25.96 15.83 -14.64
N GLY A 21 25.28 16.97 -14.61
CA GLY A 21 23.99 17.07 -13.97
C GLY A 21 23.14 15.96 -14.55
N ASN A 22 22.79 14.99 -13.71
CA ASN A 22 21.79 13.99 -14.02
C ASN A 22 20.47 14.75 -14.24
N TYR A 23 20.24 15.20 -15.47
CA TYR A 23 18.89 15.41 -15.97
C TYR A 23 18.28 14.02 -16.15
N ALA A 24 17.97 13.39 -15.01
CA ALA A 24 17.03 12.30 -14.97
C ALA A 24 15.69 12.89 -15.44
N ARG A 25 15.35 12.60 -16.70
CA ARG A 25 13.95 12.56 -17.12
C ARG A 25 13.33 11.38 -16.37
N SER A 26 12.86 11.62 -15.15
CA SER A 26 11.90 10.74 -14.49
C SER A 26 10.51 11.16 -14.93
N GLY A 27 10.07 10.64 -16.07
CA GLY A 27 8.65 10.38 -16.25
C GLY A 27 8.40 9.05 -15.56
N GLU A 28 8.08 9.09 -14.27
CA GLU A 28 7.70 7.90 -13.48
C GLU A 28 6.68 8.35 -12.44
N SER A 29 5.59 7.61 -12.36
CA SER A 29 4.31 7.94 -11.74
C SER A 29 4.44 8.52 -10.32
N GLY A 30 3.63 9.54 -10.02
CA GLY A 30 3.51 10.14 -8.68
C GLY A 30 2.83 9.23 -7.65
N ALA A 31 3.09 7.92 -7.70
CA ALA A 31 2.66 6.97 -6.69
C ALA A 31 3.47 7.22 -5.42
N VAL A 32 2.79 7.28 -4.28
CA VAL A 32 3.50 7.35 -2.99
C VAL A 32 4.00 5.96 -2.65
N GLU A 33 5.31 5.86 -2.42
CA GLU A 33 5.95 4.58 -2.13
C GLU A 33 5.54 4.06 -0.75
N ALA A 34 5.36 2.74 -0.67
CA ALA A 34 5.20 2.02 0.59
C ALA A 34 6.42 2.27 1.49
N ARG A 35 6.18 2.71 2.72
CA ARG A 35 7.21 2.81 3.76
C ARG A 35 7.18 1.52 4.56
N ASP A 36 8.34 1.10 5.05
CA ASP A 36 8.42 0.03 6.04
C ASP A 36 7.64 0.49 7.29
N SER A 37 6.38 0.09 7.39
CA SER A 37 5.56 0.34 8.56
C SER A 37 6.22 -0.43 9.69
N GLY A 38 6.87 0.31 10.60
CA GLY A 38 7.44 -0.25 11.82
C GLY A 38 6.46 -1.23 12.48
N SER A 39 6.99 -2.23 13.18
CA SER A 39 6.23 -3.35 13.74
C SER A 39 4.86 -2.94 14.30
N GLY A 40 3.77 -3.48 13.73
CA GLY A 40 2.42 -3.42 14.30
C GLY A 40 1.45 -2.33 13.80
N GLY A 41 1.28 -2.15 12.48
CA GLY A 41 0.25 -1.26 11.94
C GLY A 41 -0.02 -1.42 10.44
N ILE A 42 -0.89 -0.56 9.90
CA ILE A 42 -1.18 -0.45 8.46
C ILE A 42 -0.75 0.90 7.91
N GLN A 43 -0.14 0.88 6.73
CA GLN A 43 -0.03 2.04 5.86
C GLN A 43 -1.04 1.90 4.72
N ILE A 44 -1.79 2.97 4.46
CA ILE A 44 -2.74 3.07 3.35
C ILE A 44 -2.21 4.12 2.38
N VAL A 45 -1.96 3.69 1.16
CA VAL A 45 -1.41 4.47 0.04
C VAL A 45 -2.54 4.78 -0.93
N ASN A 46 -2.83 6.06 -1.16
CA ASN A 46 -3.87 6.50 -2.09
C ASN A 46 -3.25 7.00 -3.41
N ASN A 47 -3.19 6.14 -4.41
CA ASN A 47 -2.80 6.51 -5.77
C ASN A 47 -4.02 6.81 -6.67
N LEU A 48 -5.24 6.79 -6.12
CA LEU A 48 -6.42 7.23 -6.85
C LEU A 48 -6.33 8.73 -7.14
N GLY A 49 -7.01 9.18 -8.19
CA GLY A 49 -7.11 10.60 -8.55
C GLY A 49 -8.05 11.43 -7.66
N THR A 50 -8.53 10.87 -6.54
CA THR A 50 -9.50 11.48 -5.63
C THR A 50 -9.14 11.24 -4.18
N ASP A 51 -9.67 12.07 -3.29
CA ASP A 51 -9.55 11.88 -1.85
C ASP A 51 -10.30 10.60 -1.41
N VAL A 52 -9.73 9.94 -0.41
CA VAL A 52 -10.30 8.79 0.29
C VAL A 52 -10.66 9.21 1.71
N TYR A 53 -11.84 8.81 2.17
CA TYR A 53 -12.34 9.06 3.52
C TYR A 53 -12.33 7.75 4.31
N LEU A 54 -11.74 7.79 5.50
CA LEU A 54 -11.45 6.62 6.32
C LEU A 54 -12.20 6.67 7.65
N TRP A 55 -12.67 5.52 8.11
CA TRP A 55 -13.20 5.32 9.46
C TRP A 55 -12.72 3.99 10.03
N THR A 56 -11.94 4.05 11.10
CA THR A 56 -11.60 2.86 11.91
C THR A 56 -12.77 2.59 12.86
N THR A 57 -13.48 1.50 12.62
CA THR A 57 -14.71 1.13 13.35
C THR A 57 -14.44 -0.07 14.24
N SER A 58 -14.82 0.04 15.51
CA SER A 58 -14.78 -1.04 16.50
C SER A 58 -16.20 -1.33 17.00
N SER A 59 -16.44 -1.36 18.32
CA SER A 59 -17.79 -1.25 18.89
C SER A 59 -18.49 0.04 18.50
N ASP A 60 -17.70 1.11 18.33
CA ASP A 60 -18.16 2.43 17.97
C ASP A 60 -17.55 2.86 16.62
N PRO A 61 -18.30 3.62 15.80
CA PRO A 61 -17.74 4.22 14.59
C PRO A 61 -16.71 5.29 14.97
N GLY A 62 -15.48 5.15 14.45
CA GLY A 62 -14.44 6.17 14.58
C GLY A 62 -14.79 7.48 13.86
N SER A 63 -14.00 8.52 14.10
CA SER A 63 -14.11 9.79 13.38
C SER A 63 -13.59 9.65 11.94
N MET A 64 -14.19 10.41 11.02
CA MET A 64 -13.74 10.48 9.63
C MET A 64 -12.35 11.10 9.54
N LYS A 65 -11.47 10.48 8.75
CA LYS A 65 -10.18 11.05 8.33
C LYS A 65 -10.19 11.22 6.81
N THR A 66 -9.53 12.24 6.31
CA THR A 66 -9.35 12.46 4.86
C THR A 66 -7.91 12.13 4.48
N LEU A 67 -7.76 11.25 3.51
CA LEU A 67 -6.52 10.90 2.85
C LEU A 67 -6.54 11.47 1.43
N SER A 68 -5.75 12.50 1.19
CA SER A 68 -5.74 13.19 -0.11
C SER A 68 -5.29 12.28 -1.26
N ALA A 69 -5.68 12.62 -2.48
CA ALA A 69 -5.12 11.98 -3.68
C ALA A 69 -3.58 12.09 -3.71
N GLY A 70 -2.89 10.98 -3.99
CA GLY A 70 -1.43 10.92 -4.05
C GLY A 70 -0.73 11.10 -2.70
N SER A 71 -1.38 10.75 -1.59
CA SER A 71 -0.76 10.75 -0.25
C SER A 71 -0.97 9.42 0.47
N ASP A 72 -0.34 9.29 1.64
CA ASP A 72 -0.43 8.11 2.49
C ASP A 72 -0.92 8.45 3.91
N TYR A 73 -1.52 7.45 4.56
CA TYR A 73 -1.94 7.48 5.96
C TYR A 73 -1.44 6.23 6.67
N SER A 74 -1.17 6.31 7.97
CA SER A 74 -0.82 5.14 8.76
C SER A 74 -1.50 5.18 10.12
N GLU A 75 -1.84 4.00 10.62
CA GLU A 75 -2.24 3.81 12.01
C GLU A 75 -1.71 2.50 12.57
N ASP A 76 -1.40 2.55 13.86
CA ASP A 76 -1.04 1.37 14.65
C ASP A 76 -2.28 0.48 14.82
N TRP A 77 -2.03 -0.81 15.00
CA TRP A 77 -3.13 -1.71 15.32
C TRP A 77 -3.83 -1.36 16.63
N THR A 78 -5.14 -1.58 16.65
CA THR A 78 -5.96 -1.43 17.85
C THR A 78 -6.74 -2.70 18.13
N THR A 79 -7.13 -2.90 19.39
CA THR A 79 -7.96 -4.03 19.80
C THR A 79 -9.34 -3.55 20.20
N ASN A 80 -10.38 -4.29 19.83
CA ASN A 80 -11.72 -4.05 20.33
C ASN A 80 -11.86 -4.63 21.75
N SER A 81 -12.28 -3.82 22.73
CA SER A 81 -12.35 -4.27 24.13
C SER A 81 -13.36 -5.40 24.37
N ASN A 82 -14.31 -5.59 23.46
CA ASN A 82 -15.28 -6.70 23.52
C ASN A 82 -14.80 -7.97 22.78
N GLY A 83 -13.58 -7.98 22.24
CA GLY A 83 -13.01 -9.09 21.48
C GLY A 83 -13.51 -9.20 20.03
N GLY A 84 -14.33 -8.27 19.55
CA GLY A 84 -14.78 -8.20 18.17
C GLY A 84 -13.71 -7.69 17.20
N GLY A 85 -14.00 -7.79 15.90
CA GLY A 85 -13.11 -7.25 14.87
C GLY A 85 -13.07 -5.72 14.84
N ILE A 86 -12.08 -5.22 14.12
CA ILE A 86 -11.91 -3.84 13.70
C ILE A 86 -12.07 -3.79 12.19
N SER A 87 -12.79 -2.80 11.68
CA SER A 87 -12.97 -2.57 10.24
C SER A 87 -12.51 -1.16 9.89
N ILE A 88 -11.48 -1.05 9.05
CA ILE A 88 -11.04 0.22 8.47
C ILE A 88 -11.81 0.40 7.17
N LYS A 89 -12.86 1.21 7.23
CA LYS A 89 -13.76 1.48 6.10
C LYS A 89 -13.25 2.66 5.29
N MET A 90 -13.21 2.51 3.96
CA MET A 90 -12.70 3.48 3.00
C MET A 90 -13.76 3.82 1.96
N SER A 91 -14.00 5.10 1.72
CA SER A 91 -14.95 5.62 0.71
C SER A 91 -14.30 6.71 -0.12
N THR A 92 -14.73 6.91 -1.37
CA THR A 92 -14.37 8.10 -2.16
C THR A 92 -15.38 9.25 -1.99
N THR A 93 -16.33 9.09 -1.06
CA THR A 93 -17.25 10.14 -0.63
C THR A 93 -17.24 10.26 0.90
N GLN A 94 -17.80 11.34 1.44
CA GLN A 94 -17.92 11.51 2.90
C GLN A 94 -19.04 10.65 3.52
N SER A 95 -19.57 9.67 2.78
CA SER A 95 -20.56 8.69 3.23
C SER A 95 -19.94 7.28 3.33
N LYS A 96 -20.55 6.44 4.17
CA LYS A 96 -20.22 5.01 4.31
C LYS A 96 -21.14 4.10 3.49
N ASP A 97 -21.91 4.65 2.55
CA ASP A 97 -22.86 3.88 1.73
C ASP A 97 -22.18 2.94 0.72
N SER A 98 -20.93 3.24 0.32
CA SER A 98 -20.10 2.40 -0.54
C SER A 98 -18.68 2.37 0.00
N VAL A 99 -18.27 1.27 0.64
CA VAL A 99 -16.98 1.16 1.33
C VAL A 99 -16.18 -0.08 0.97
N LEU A 100 -14.89 0.12 0.69
CA LEU A 100 -13.88 -0.93 0.76
C LEU A 100 -13.44 -1.07 2.22
N GLN A 101 -13.20 -2.29 2.68
CA GLN A 101 -12.91 -2.54 4.08
C GLN A 101 -11.64 -3.39 4.20
N PHE A 102 -10.73 -2.96 5.07
CA PHE A 102 -9.70 -3.84 5.62
C PHE A 102 -10.15 -4.23 7.02
N GLU A 103 -10.48 -5.49 7.22
CA GLU A 103 -11.00 -6.00 8.49
C GLU A 103 -9.94 -6.85 9.17
N TYR A 104 -9.84 -6.73 10.50
CA TYR A 104 -8.90 -7.52 11.25
C TYR A 104 -9.36 -7.81 12.69
N THR A 105 -8.88 -8.92 13.23
CA THR A 105 -9.02 -9.29 14.64
C THR A 105 -7.69 -9.84 15.14
N GLN A 106 -7.36 -9.59 16.39
CA GLN A 106 -6.14 -10.10 17.01
C GLN A 106 -6.47 -11.00 18.19
N ASP A 107 -5.77 -12.12 18.30
CA ASP A 107 -5.64 -12.87 19.53
C ASP A 107 -4.18 -12.84 20.03
N ASP A 108 -3.82 -13.66 21.00
CA ASP A 108 -2.49 -13.65 21.63
C ASP A 108 -1.36 -13.94 20.65
N ASP A 109 -1.58 -14.75 19.60
CA ASP A 109 -0.53 -15.23 18.69
C ASP A 109 -0.77 -14.87 17.22
N LYS A 110 -2.00 -14.51 16.84
CA LYS A 110 -2.42 -14.37 15.45
C LYS A 110 -3.07 -13.04 15.16
N PHE A 111 -2.83 -12.60 13.93
CA PHE A 111 -3.53 -11.52 13.27
C PHE A 111 -4.42 -12.10 12.18
N PHE A 112 -5.74 -12.08 12.37
CA PHE A 112 -6.70 -12.49 11.36
C PHE A 112 -7.15 -11.27 10.57
N TRP A 113 -7.27 -11.40 9.26
CA TRP A 113 -7.62 -10.26 8.42
C TRP A 113 -8.26 -10.66 7.09
N ASP A 114 -8.91 -9.70 6.46
CA ASP A 114 -9.43 -9.81 5.10
C ASP A 114 -9.64 -8.44 4.45
N MET A 115 -9.80 -8.47 3.13
CA MET A 115 -10.38 -7.36 2.36
C MET A 115 -11.85 -7.66 2.13
N SER A 116 -12.75 -6.70 2.36
CA SER A 116 -14.17 -6.86 2.10
C SER A 116 -14.71 -5.77 1.17
N SER A 117 -15.41 -6.23 0.12
CA SER A 117 -16.11 -5.45 -0.89
C SER A 117 -17.64 -5.66 -0.80
N ILE A 118 -18.14 -6.29 0.27
CA ILE A 118 -19.57 -6.60 0.46
C ILE A 118 -20.44 -5.33 0.34
N ASP A 119 -19.97 -4.24 0.93
CA ASP A 119 -20.63 -2.93 0.95
C ASP A 119 -20.04 -1.97 -0.11
N LEU A 120 -19.30 -2.48 -1.11
CA LEU A 120 -18.64 -1.65 -2.12
C LEU A 120 -19.46 -1.63 -3.42
N ASP A 121 -19.72 -0.44 -3.95
CA ASP A 121 -20.35 -0.31 -5.26
C ASP A 121 -19.41 -0.82 -6.37
N GLU A 122 -19.93 -1.67 -7.25
CA GLU A 122 -19.19 -2.28 -8.37
C GLU A 122 -18.62 -1.26 -9.37
N THR A 123 -19.13 -0.03 -9.36
CA THR A 123 -18.69 1.08 -10.20
C THR A 123 -17.78 2.09 -9.47
N SER A 124 -17.39 1.79 -8.23
CA SER A 124 -16.54 2.64 -7.41
C SER A 124 -15.14 2.85 -8.00
N GLU A 125 -14.48 3.93 -7.59
CA GLU A 125 -13.09 4.21 -8.00
C GLU A 125 -12.11 3.15 -7.49
N PHE A 126 -12.41 2.48 -6.37
CA PHE A 126 -11.61 1.37 -5.87
C PHE A 126 -11.62 0.18 -6.82
N ILE A 127 -12.80 -0.17 -7.38
CA ILE A 127 -12.87 -1.22 -8.40
C ILE A 127 -12.15 -0.76 -9.67
N LYS A 128 -12.37 0.48 -10.14
CA LYS A 128 -11.72 1.00 -11.36
C LYS A 128 -10.19 1.02 -11.26
N GLY A 129 -9.65 1.41 -10.11
CA GLY A 129 -8.22 1.47 -9.86
C GLY A 129 -7.60 0.13 -9.46
N GLY A 130 -8.38 -0.75 -8.83
CA GLY A 130 -7.85 -1.93 -8.16
C GLY A 130 -7.21 -1.58 -6.81
N PHE A 131 -6.81 -2.62 -6.09
CA PHE A 131 -6.17 -2.46 -4.78
C PHE A 131 -5.34 -3.69 -4.41
N THR A 132 -4.39 -3.52 -3.50
CA THR A 132 -3.53 -4.60 -3.00
C THR A 132 -3.23 -4.41 -1.52
N ALA A 133 -3.51 -5.43 -0.71
CA ALA A 133 -3.05 -5.53 0.67
C ALA A 133 -1.85 -6.49 0.74
N LYS A 134 -0.70 -5.97 1.17
CA LYS A 134 0.55 -6.71 1.27
C LYS A 134 1.05 -6.72 2.72
N PRO A 135 1.17 -7.88 3.36
CA PRO A 135 1.84 -7.99 4.66
C PRO A 135 3.36 -7.79 4.53
N SER A 136 3.98 -7.29 5.60
CA SER A 136 5.44 -7.23 5.73
C SER A 136 6.06 -8.62 5.95
N ASP A 137 5.32 -9.53 6.57
CA ASP A 137 5.69 -10.94 6.66
C ASP A 137 5.37 -11.66 5.35
N SER A 138 6.42 -11.99 4.57
CA SER A 138 6.29 -12.69 3.29
C SER A 138 5.72 -14.11 3.39
N SER A 139 5.67 -14.69 4.59
CA SER A 139 4.99 -15.98 4.80
C SER A 139 3.47 -15.83 4.90
N CYS A 140 2.97 -14.61 5.12
CA CYS A 140 1.55 -14.32 5.07
C CYS A 140 1.09 -14.00 3.64
N ARG A 141 -0.15 -14.38 3.34
CA ARG A 141 -0.77 -14.16 2.03
C ARG A 141 -0.97 -12.66 1.78
N SER A 142 -0.79 -12.24 0.53
CA SER A 142 -1.27 -10.93 0.04
C SER A 142 -2.64 -11.09 -0.62
N ALA A 143 -3.45 -10.03 -0.61
CA ALA A 143 -4.69 -9.94 -1.37
C ALA A 143 -4.53 -8.88 -2.46
N SER A 144 -4.92 -9.18 -3.71
CA SER A 144 -4.81 -8.25 -4.82
C SER A 144 -6.01 -8.36 -5.74
N CYS A 145 -6.64 -7.23 -6.02
CA CYS A 145 -7.77 -7.10 -6.94
C CYS A 145 -7.36 -6.19 -8.10
N ALA A 146 -7.50 -6.71 -9.32
CA ALA A 146 -7.13 -5.98 -10.52
C ALA A 146 -8.09 -4.81 -10.79
N ALA A 147 -7.58 -3.78 -11.46
CA ALA A 147 -8.41 -2.70 -12.00
C ALA A 147 -9.56 -3.25 -12.85
N GLY A 148 -10.80 -2.85 -12.51
CA GLY A 148 -12.04 -3.27 -13.15
C GLY A 148 -12.63 -4.59 -12.64
N ASP A 149 -11.98 -5.27 -11.69
CA ASP A 149 -12.47 -6.57 -11.18
C ASP A 149 -13.48 -6.40 -10.04
N ALA A 150 -14.74 -6.20 -10.39
CA ALA A 150 -15.85 -6.06 -9.45
C ALA A 150 -16.17 -7.36 -8.68
N ASN A 151 -15.69 -8.53 -9.12
CA ASN A 151 -15.97 -9.83 -8.49
C ASN A 151 -14.67 -10.48 -7.98
N CYS A 152 -13.74 -9.66 -7.53
CA CYS A 152 -12.42 -10.10 -7.12
C CYS A 152 -12.50 -11.17 -6.02
N ALA A 153 -11.92 -12.33 -6.28
CA ALA A 153 -11.92 -13.47 -5.36
C ALA A 153 -11.03 -13.26 -4.12
N GLU A 154 -10.12 -12.28 -4.14
CA GLU A 154 -9.26 -11.93 -3.00
C GLU A 154 -9.94 -10.95 -2.02
N SER A 155 -11.20 -10.59 -2.26
CA SER A 155 -12.02 -9.78 -1.36
C SER A 155 -13.40 -10.41 -1.16
N TYR A 156 -13.95 -10.33 0.05
CA TYR A 156 -15.31 -10.76 0.31
C TYR A 156 -16.31 -10.04 -0.57
N GLN A 157 -17.12 -10.81 -1.29
CA GLN A 157 -18.26 -10.33 -2.08
C GLN A 157 -19.59 -10.61 -1.36
N HIS A 158 -19.58 -11.57 -0.42
CA HIS A 158 -20.74 -12.03 0.32
C HIS A 158 -20.35 -12.26 1.80
N PRO A 159 -21.32 -12.20 2.73
CA PRO A 159 -21.09 -12.46 4.15
C PRO A 159 -21.05 -13.97 4.44
N ASP A 160 -20.07 -14.68 3.88
CA ASP A 160 -19.95 -16.14 3.93
C ASP A 160 -18.65 -16.67 4.57
N ASP A 161 -17.78 -15.78 5.05
CA ASP A 161 -16.58 -16.06 5.86
C ASP A 161 -15.55 -17.05 5.24
N VAL A 162 -15.43 -17.12 3.91
CA VAL A 162 -14.48 -17.99 3.18
C VAL A 162 -13.10 -17.40 2.86
N ASN A 163 -12.87 -16.10 3.04
CA ASN A 163 -11.68 -15.36 2.58
C ASN A 163 -10.83 -14.73 3.71
N THR A 164 -11.00 -15.18 4.95
CA THR A 164 -10.18 -14.72 6.08
C THR A 164 -8.81 -15.39 6.09
N TYR A 165 -7.77 -14.58 6.20
CA TYR A 165 -6.39 -15.01 6.29
C TYR A 165 -5.84 -14.83 7.70
N SER A 166 -4.70 -15.46 8.00
CA SER A 166 -4.00 -15.27 9.26
C SER A 166 -2.51 -15.05 9.03
N CYS A 167 -1.95 -14.08 9.75
CA CYS A 167 -0.51 -13.82 9.82
C CYS A 167 0.00 -13.94 11.27
N SER A 168 1.32 -13.80 11.44
CA SER A 168 1.91 -13.47 12.74
C SER A 168 1.31 -12.18 13.31
N LYS A 169 1.12 -12.12 14.64
CA LYS A 169 0.58 -10.94 15.32
C LYS A 169 1.36 -9.64 15.04
N ASP A 170 2.67 -9.76 14.81
CA ASP A 170 3.56 -8.60 14.58
C ASP A 170 3.53 -8.09 13.13
N SER A 171 2.71 -8.71 12.26
CA SER A 171 2.63 -8.32 10.86
C SER A 171 2.12 -6.90 10.72
N SER A 172 2.82 -6.12 9.90
CA SER A 172 2.35 -4.83 9.41
C SER A 172 1.86 -4.99 7.97
N PHE A 173 1.04 -4.04 7.49
CA PHE A 173 0.48 -4.09 6.14
C PHE A 173 0.71 -2.80 5.38
N THR A 174 0.84 -2.94 4.07
CA THR A 174 0.64 -1.84 3.12
C THR A 174 -0.59 -2.15 2.29
N LEU A 175 -1.59 -1.28 2.35
CA LEU A 175 -2.75 -1.27 1.47
C LEU A 175 -2.56 -0.18 0.41
N THR A 176 -2.41 -0.58 -0.85
CA THR A 176 -2.29 0.33 -2.00
C THR A 176 -3.63 0.39 -2.74
N LEU A 177 -4.11 1.61 -2.98
CA LEU A 177 -5.37 1.92 -3.67
C LEU A 177 -5.03 2.60 -5.00
N GLY A 178 -5.45 2.02 -6.13
CA GLY A 178 -5.09 2.53 -7.47
C GLY A 178 -3.70 2.11 -7.94
#